data_AF-A0A948DRY6-F1
#
_entry.id   AF-A0A948DRY6-F1
#
_cell.length_a   1.000
_cell.length_b   1.000
_cell.length_c   1.000
_cell.angle_alpha   90.00
_cell.angle_beta   90.00
_cell.angle_gamma   90.00
#
_symmetry.space_group_name_H-M   'P 1'
#
loop_
_entity.id
_entity.type
_entity.pdbx_description
1 polymer ?
#
loop_
_entity_poly.entity_id
_entity_poly.type
_entity_poly.pdbx_seq_one_letter_code
_entity_poly.pdbx_strand_id
1 'polypeptide(L)'
;MKKKELPVREIIFGLEDGIVSTLGVLVGIAVGTNNKSFVILSGLVIVIVESLSMAAGTYLSNKSELELHLSSDKKHPLLSLFHCHSSLPIKESFYMGISYILGGLVSLSGFFFLDPSNAILAAILLSSTTLFIMGFIKGKLAQINPLKSGLEMVLVSASASFIGYIVGKTASVLLSKL
;
A
#
# COMPACT_ATOMS: atom_id res chain seq x y z
N MET A 1 -4.16 -27.67 -18.03
CA MET A 1 -3.10 -26.73 -17.61
C MET A 1 -3.70 -25.77 -16.58
N LYS A 2 -3.41 -25.95 -15.28
CA LYS A 2 -3.91 -25.06 -14.22
C LYS A 2 -3.24 -23.69 -14.39
N LYS A 3 -4.05 -22.63 -14.56
CA LYS A 3 -3.55 -21.24 -14.61
C LYS A 3 -2.77 -20.98 -13.32
N LYS A 4 -1.54 -20.49 -13.48
CA LYS A 4 -0.75 -19.89 -12.41
C LYS A 4 -1.54 -18.64 -12.00
N GLU A 5 -2.39 -18.75 -10.98
CA GLU A 5 -3.16 -17.59 -10.51
C GLU A 5 -2.16 -16.60 -9.93
N LEU A 6 -2.00 -15.47 -10.62
CA LEU A 6 -1.23 -14.34 -10.11
C LEU A 6 -1.91 -13.87 -8.81
N PRO A 7 -1.15 -13.50 -7.77
CA PRO A 7 -1.71 -13.00 -6.52
C PRO A 7 -2.21 -11.56 -6.71
N VAL A 8 -3.29 -11.43 -7.47
CA VAL A 8 -3.88 -10.14 -7.90
C VAL A 8 -4.30 -9.32 -6.69
N ARG A 9 -4.81 -9.98 -5.64
CA ARG A 9 -5.21 -9.33 -4.39
C ARG A 9 -4.01 -8.66 -3.72
N GLU A 10 -2.91 -9.38 -3.54
CA GLU A 10 -1.71 -8.91 -2.86
C GLU A 10 -1.05 -7.78 -3.64
N ILE A 11 -1.06 -7.88 -4.98
CA ILE A 11 -0.54 -6.82 -5.85
C ILE A 11 -1.37 -5.55 -5.73
N ILE A 12 -2.69 -5.65 -5.81
CA ILE A 12 -3.59 -4.49 -5.71
C ILE A 12 -3.50 -3.87 -4.33
N PHE A 13 -3.60 -4.69 -3.28
CA PHE A 13 -3.60 -4.21 -1.91
C PHE A 13 -2.26 -3.60 -1.51
N GLY A 14 -1.13 -4.25 -1.86
CA GLY A 14 0.20 -3.72 -1.61
C GLY A 14 0.41 -2.36 -2.28
N LEU A 15 0.00 -2.24 -3.55
CA LEU A 15 0.13 -0.98 -4.30
C LEU A 15 -0.80 0.12 -3.76
N GLU A 16 -2.03 -0.23 -3.39
CA GLU A 16 -2.98 0.69 -2.74
C GLU A 16 -2.41 1.24 -1.44
N ASP A 17 -2.04 0.35 -0.53
CA ASP A 17 -1.54 0.74 0.79
C ASP A 17 -0.26 1.55 0.67
N GLY A 18 0.70 1.07 -0.15
CA GLY A 18 1.96 1.77 -0.40
C GLY A 18 1.77 3.20 -0.92
N ILE A 19 0.78 3.44 -1.79
CA ILE A 19 0.47 4.81 -2.24
C ILE A 19 -0.14 5.62 -1.11
N VAL A 20 -1.17 5.10 -0.44
CA VAL A 20 -2.01 5.82 0.52
C VAL A 20 -1.23 6.19 1.78
N SER A 21 -0.57 5.24 2.43
CA SER A 21 0.20 5.45 3.67
C SER A 21 1.37 6.40 3.41
N THR A 22 2.16 6.13 2.38
CA THR A 22 3.34 6.94 2.02
C THR A 22 2.92 8.37 1.69
N LEU A 23 1.87 8.57 0.89
CA LEU A 23 1.40 9.92 0.58
C LEU A 23 0.96 10.68 1.83
N GLY A 24 0.15 10.05 2.69
CA GLY A 24 -0.31 10.67 3.93
C GLY A 24 0.85 11.13 4.81
N VAL A 25 1.87 10.28 5.00
CA VAL A 25 3.03 10.64 5.80
C VAL A 25 3.90 11.70 5.12
N LEU A 26 4.16 11.59 3.81
CA LEU A 26 4.94 12.58 3.07
C LEU A 26 4.30 13.97 3.12
N VAL A 27 2.98 14.06 2.96
CA VAL A 27 2.24 15.32 3.09
C VAL A 27 2.42 15.90 4.49
N GLY A 28 2.25 15.08 5.54
CA GLY A 28 2.42 15.54 6.91
C GLY A 28 3.83 16.02 7.22
N ILE A 29 4.85 15.28 6.80
CA ILE A 29 6.26 15.65 7.03
C ILE A 29 6.64 16.88 6.21
N ALA A 30 6.19 16.98 4.96
CA ALA A 30 6.46 18.13 4.10
C ALA A 30 5.86 19.41 4.67
N VAL A 31 4.62 19.37 5.14
CA VAL A 31 3.96 20.51 5.79
C VAL A 31 4.60 20.83 7.15
N GLY A 32 4.99 19.80 7.90
CA GLY A 32 5.54 19.96 9.25
C GLY A 32 6.93 20.56 9.29
N THR A 33 7.78 20.20 8.32
CA THR A 33 9.22 20.51 8.32
C THR A 33 9.65 21.48 7.22
N ASN A 34 8.91 21.57 6.13
CA ASN A 34 9.26 22.32 4.92
C ASN A 34 10.68 22.03 4.38
N ASN A 35 11.23 20.85 4.68
CA ASN A 35 12.59 20.45 4.31
C ASN A 35 12.56 19.22 3.40
N LYS A 36 12.91 19.43 2.11
CA LYS A 36 12.92 18.40 1.08
C LYS A 36 13.77 17.18 1.44
N SER A 37 14.96 17.39 2.00
CA SER A 37 15.87 16.29 2.37
C SER A 37 15.26 15.40 3.45
N PHE A 38 14.58 16.01 4.43
CA PHE A 38 13.92 15.27 5.50
C PHE A 38 12.72 14.48 5.00
N VAL A 39 11.93 15.06 4.08
CA VAL A 39 10.80 14.39 3.43
C VAL A 39 11.28 13.17 2.64
N ILE A 40 12.30 13.32 1.79
CA ILE A 40 12.83 12.20 0.99
C ILE A 40 13.38 11.08 1.89
N LEU A 41 14.17 11.45 2.91
CA LEU A 41 14.72 10.48 3.86
C LEU A 41 13.61 9.69 4.56
N SER A 42 12.62 10.39 5.11
CA SER A 42 11.50 9.75 5.79
C SER A 42 10.70 8.85 4.85
N GLY A 43 10.44 9.30 3.62
CA GLY A 43 9.76 8.53 2.59
C GLY A 43 10.46 7.23 2.27
N LEU A 44 11.77 7.26 2.05
CA LEU A 44 12.55 6.05 1.78
C LEU A 44 12.50 5.06 2.95
N VAL A 45 12.64 5.57 4.18
CA VAL A 45 12.56 4.73 5.38
C VAL A 45 11.18 4.09 5.50
N ILE A 46 10.11 4.87 5.35
CA ILE A 46 8.72 4.40 5.44
C ILE A 46 8.44 3.33 4.40
N VAL A 47 8.77 3.58 3.14
CA VAL A 47 8.53 2.64 2.05
C VAL A 47 9.20 1.30 2.31
N ILE A 48 10.46 1.31 2.76
CA ILE A 48 11.19 0.07 3.03
C ILE A 48 10.66 -0.63 4.28
N VAL A 49 10.50 0.08 5.40
CA VAL A 49 10.07 -0.51 6.67
C VAL A 49 8.64 -1.05 6.59
N GLU A 50 7.71 -0.29 6.02
CA GLU A 50 6.32 -0.72 5.88
C GLU A 50 6.17 -1.85 4.86
N SER A 51 6.94 -1.85 3.77
CA SER A 51 6.90 -2.97 2.81
C SER A 51 7.31 -4.30 3.46
N LEU A 52 8.33 -4.28 4.33
CA LEU A 52 8.76 -5.45 5.08
C LEU A 52 7.69 -5.88 6.09
N SER A 53 7.07 -4.92 6.77
CA SER A 53 5.96 -5.17 7.70
C SER A 53 4.78 -5.84 6.99
N MET A 54 4.35 -5.30 5.85
CA MET A 54 3.26 -5.84 5.03
C MET A 54 3.57 -7.22 4.45
N ALA A 55 4.80 -7.43 3.96
CA ALA A 55 5.25 -8.74 3.49
C ALA A 55 5.26 -9.77 4.63
N ALA A 56 5.84 -9.43 5.79
CA ALA A 56 5.87 -10.31 6.95
C ALA A 56 4.46 -10.61 7.47
N GLY A 57 3.59 -9.60 7.54
CA GLY A 57 2.19 -9.75 7.94
C GLY A 57 1.41 -10.68 7.01
N THR A 58 1.61 -10.54 5.70
CA THR A 58 1.00 -11.43 4.69
C THR A 58 1.52 -12.86 4.83
N TYR A 59 2.83 -13.04 5.01
CA TYR A 59 3.42 -14.36 5.21
C TYR A 59 2.87 -15.06 6.45
N LEU A 60 2.84 -14.37 7.60
CA LEU A 60 2.35 -14.91 8.86
C LEU A 60 0.85 -15.21 8.80
N SER A 61 0.06 -14.33 8.17
CA SER A 61 -1.39 -14.52 7.99
C SER A 61 -1.69 -15.74 7.14
N ASN A 62 -1.07 -15.85 5.97
CA ASN A 62 -1.33 -16.95 5.04
C ASN A 62 -0.77 -18.28 5.58
N LYS A 63 0.36 -18.24 6.32
CA LYS A 63 0.88 -19.41 7.04
C LYS A 63 -0.10 -19.87 8.13
N SER A 64 -0.64 -18.95 8.92
CA SER A 64 -1.58 -19.28 10.00
C SER A 64 -2.88 -19.85 9.44
N GLU A 65 -3.42 -19.28 8.35
CA GLU A 65 -4.61 -19.79 7.67
C GLU A 65 -4.38 -21.22 7.18
N LEU A 66 -3.20 -21.49 6.60
CA LEU A 66 -2.81 -22.82 6.16
C LEU A 66 -2.74 -23.83 7.33
N GLU A 67 -2.08 -23.47 8.43
CA GLU A 67 -1.96 -24.34 9.61
C GLU A 67 -3.33 -24.66 10.23
N LEU A 68 -4.25 -23.68 10.26
CA LEU A 68 -5.63 -23.87 10.74
C LEU A 68 -6.44 -24.78 9.82
N HIS A 69 -6.27 -24.65 8.50
CA HIS A 69 -6.96 -25.49 7.52
C HIS A 69 -6.52 -26.95 7.63
N LEU A 70 -5.20 -27.19 7.77
CA LEU A 70 -4.66 -28.54 7.98
C LEU A 70 -5.09 -29.14 9.33
N SER A 71 -5.24 -28.31 10.35
CA SER A 71 -5.67 -28.75 11.69
C SER A 71 -7.17 -29.08 11.77
N SER A 72 -8.00 -28.42 10.98
CA SER A 72 -9.46 -28.63 10.95
C SER A 72 -9.88 -29.86 10.14
N ASP A 73 -9.17 -30.21 9.07
CA ASP A 73 -9.54 -31.32 8.19
C ASP A 73 -8.85 -32.64 8.59
N LYS A 74 -9.35 -33.27 9.67
CA LYS A 74 -8.87 -34.59 10.12
C LYS A 74 -9.46 -35.78 9.35
N LYS A 75 -10.46 -35.56 8.49
CA LYS A 75 -11.20 -36.65 7.80
C LYS A 75 -10.54 -37.10 6.50
N HIS A 76 -9.91 -36.19 5.74
CA HIS A 76 -9.24 -36.53 4.47
C HIS A 76 -7.89 -35.81 4.30
N PRO A 77 -6.83 -36.23 5.03
CA PRO A 77 -5.53 -35.56 5.05
C PRO A 77 -4.81 -35.51 3.68
N LEU A 78 -5.08 -36.46 2.78
CA LEU A 78 -4.49 -36.45 1.43
C LEU A 78 -5.18 -35.47 0.47
N LEU A 79 -6.46 -35.14 0.70
CA LEU A 79 -7.24 -34.25 -0.15
C LEU A 79 -6.98 -32.77 0.20
N SER A 80 -6.81 -32.46 1.49
CA SER A 80 -6.42 -31.13 1.96
C SER A 80 -5.02 -30.72 1.48
N LEU A 81 -4.07 -31.66 1.39
CA LEU A 81 -2.75 -31.42 0.79
C LEU A 81 -2.82 -31.08 -0.71
N PHE A 82 -3.79 -31.63 -1.44
CA PHE A 82 -4.01 -31.33 -2.87
C PHE A 82 -4.63 -29.95 -3.09
N HIS A 83 -5.48 -29.47 -2.17
CA HIS A 83 -6.05 -28.12 -2.20
C HIS A 83 -5.07 -27.03 -1.76
N CYS A 84 -4.25 -27.33 -0.75
CA CYS A 84 -3.21 -26.44 -0.22
C CYS A 84 -2.10 -26.11 -1.24
N HIS A 85 -1.87 -26.93 -2.26
CA HIS A 85 -0.81 -26.75 -3.26
C HIS A 85 -0.95 -25.47 -4.14
N SER A 86 -1.95 -24.62 -3.91
CA SER A 86 -2.30 -23.52 -4.81
C SER A 86 -1.64 -22.17 -4.50
N SER A 87 -1.23 -21.88 -3.26
CA SER A 87 -0.41 -20.69 -2.98
C SER A 87 0.68 -20.94 -1.94
N LEU A 88 1.90 -20.52 -2.28
CA LEU A 88 3.03 -20.54 -1.34
C LEU A 88 2.99 -19.21 -0.58
N PRO A 89 2.86 -19.21 0.77
CA PRO A 89 2.83 -17.97 1.55
C PRO A 89 4.01 -17.04 1.28
N ILE A 90 5.18 -17.61 0.96
CA ILE A 90 6.40 -16.87 0.60
C ILE A 90 6.26 -16.11 -0.72
N LYS A 91 5.47 -16.61 -1.68
CA LYS A 91 5.26 -15.95 -2.98
C LYS A 91 4.33 -14.77 -2.80
N GLU A 92 3.21 -14.96 -2.10
CA GLU A 92 2.21 -13.91 -1.86
C GLU A 92 2.81 -12.73 -1.08
N SER A 93 3.59 -13.01 -0.03
CA SER A 93 4.29 -11.96 0.72
C SER A 93 5.32 -11.20 -0.12
N PHE A 94 6.00 -11.88 -1.04
CA PHE A 94 6.95 -11.24 -1.96
C PHE A 94 6.24 -10.27 -2.91
N TYR A 95 5.12 -10.68 -3.51
CA TYR A 95 4.33 -9.79 -4.37
C TYR A 95 3.75 -8.61 -3.59
N MET A 96 3.28 -8.83 -2.36
CA MET A 96 2.82 -7.76 -1.47
C MET A 96 3.91 -6.71 -1.26
N GLY A 97 5.10 -7.13 -0.81
CA GLY A 97 6.20 -6.22 -0.49
C GLY A 97 6.68 -5.43 -1.71
N ILE A 98 6.85 -6.07 -2.86
CA ILE A 98 7.26 -5.36 -4.08
C ILE A 98 6.19 -4.37 -4.55
N SER A 99 4.92 -4.79 -4.56
CA SER A 99 3.83 -3.89 -4.96
C SER A 99 3.72 -2.68 -4.03
N TYR A 100 3.97 -2.88 -2.72
CA TYR A 100 4.08 -1.79 -1.76
C TYR A 100 5.18 -0.81 -2.10
N ILE A 101 6.40 -1.31 -2.35
CA ILE A 101 7.54 -0.46 -2.70
C ILE A 101 7.21 0.35 -3.96
N LEU A 102 6.65 -0.30 -4.99
CA LEU A 102 6.27 0.38 -6.22
C LEU A 102 5.22 1.47 -5.97
N GLY A 103 4.20 1.20 -5.15
CA GLY A 103 3.20 2.18 -4.76
C GLY A 103 3.80 3.37 -4.00
N GLY A 104 4.65 3.10 -3.01
CA GLY A 104 5.31 4.14 -2.24
C GLY A 104 6.24 5.02 -3.07
N LEU A 105 6.96 4.43 -4.03
CA LEU A 105 7.82 5.17 -4.95
C LEU A 105 7.03 6.10 -5.89
N VAL A 106 5.79 5.73 -6.26
CA VAL A 106 4.90 6.61 -7.03
C VAL A 106 4.64 7.90 -6.24
N SER A 107 4.24 7.79 -4.97
CA SER A 107 3.99 8.96 -4.10
C SER A 107 5.26 9.77 -3.81
N LEU A 108 6.42 9.11 -3.68
CA LEU A 108 7.69 9.76 -3.37
C LEU A 108 8.29 10.50 -4.58
N SER A 109 7.97 10.06 -5.81
CA SER A 109 8.60 10.56 -7.05
C SER A 109 8.56 12.08 -7.20
N GLY A 110 7.45 12.73 -6.85
CA GLY A 110 7.28 14.19 -6.96
C GLY A 110 8.28 14.98 -6.11
N PHE A 111 8.67 14.44 -4.95
CA PHE A 111 9.57 15.09 -4.01
C PHE A 111 11.02 15.09 -4.46
N PHE A 112 11.44 14.21 -5.37
CA PHE A 112 12.80 14.24 -5.91
C PHE A 112 13.04 15.45 -6.82
N PHE A 113 12.04 15.85 -7.60
CA PHE A 113 12.22 16.86 -8.66
C PHE A 113 11.70 18.25 -8.27
N LEU A 114 10.68 18.33 -7.42
CA LEU A 114 10.01 19.57 -7.10
C LEU A 114 10.36 20.07 -5.69
N ASP A 115 10.08 21.35 -5.43
CA ASP A 115 10.10 21.94 -4.10
C ASP A 115 8.93 21.42 -3.25
N PRO A 116 9.03 21.36 -1.91
CA PRO A 116 8.01 20.73 -1.06
C PRO A 116 6.58 21.20 -1.30
N SER A 117 6.37 22.50 -1.54
CA SER A 117 5.06 23.07 -1.83
C SER A 117 4.43 22.52 -3.12
N ASN A 118 5.21 22.45 -4.19
CA ASN A 118 4.77 21.95 -5.50
C ASN A 118 4.76 20.41 -5.54
N ALA A 119 5.66 19.77 -4.80
CA ALA A 119 5.78 18.32 -4.70
C ALA A 119 4.55 17.69 -4.06
N ILE A 120 3.95 18.32 -3.05
CA ILE A 120 2.71 17.84 -2.43
C ILE A 120 1.59 17.73 -3.46
N LEU A 121 1.36 18.78 -4.24
CA LEU A 121 0.29 18.77 -5.25
C LEU A 121 0.57 17.73 -6.35
N ALA A 122 1.82 17.66 -6.83
CA ALA A 122 2.23 16.67 -7.81
C ALA A 122 2.04 15.23 -7.31
N ALA A 123 2.43 14.96 -6.06
CA ALA A 123 2.26 13.66 -5.42
C ALA A 123 0.78 13.29 -5.29
N ILE A 124 -0.07 14.21 -4.82
CA ILE A 124 -1.52 13.96 -4.70
C ILE A 124 -2.14 13.63 -6.07
N LEU A 125 -1.82 14.40 -7.12
CA LEU A 125 -2.38 14.17 -8.45
C LEU A 125 -1.89 12.85 -9.06
N LEU A 126 -0.60 12.56 -8.94
CA LEU A 126 0.00 11.34 -9.47
C LEU A 126 -0.53 10.09 -8.75
N SER A 127 -0.59 10.14 -7.42
CA SER A 127 -1.11 9.06 -6.58
C SER A 127 -2.61 8.85 -6.80
N SER A 128 -3.40 9.93 -6.89
CA SER A 128 -4.84 9.83 -7.18
C SER A 128 -5.10 9.23 -8.56
N THR A 129 -4.33 9.63 -9.57
CA THR A 129 -4.45 9.07 -10.93
C THR A 129 -4.10 7.59 -10.94
N THR A 130 -3.00 7.21 -10.30
CA THR A 130 -2.56 5.81 -10.20
C THR A 130 -3.59 4.96 -9.47
N LEU A 131 -4.11 5.43 -8.33
CA LEU A 131 -5.14 4.72 -7.56
C LEU A 131 -6.47 4.62 -8.30
N PHE A 132 -6.87 5.66 -9.02
CA PHE A 132 -8.07 5.60 -9.84
C PHE A 132 -7.95 4.53 -10.93
N ILE A 133 -6.81 4.48 -11.63
CA ILE A 133 -6.52 3.45 -12.63
C ILE A 133 -6.53 2.06 -11.98
N MET A 134 -5.87 1.91 -10.83
CA MET A 134 -5.81 0.63 -10.12
C MET A 134 -7.21 0.19 -9.66
N GLY A 135 -8.01 1.10 -9.14
CA GLY A 135 -9.39 0.84 -8.71
C GLY A 135 -10.32 0.54 -9.87
N PHE A 136 -10.10 1.16 -11.03
CA PHE A 136 -10.81 0.82 -12.25
C PHE A 136 -10.49 -0.61 -12.70
N ILE A 137 -9.21 -0.99 -12.70
CA ILE A 137 -8.78 -2.36 -13.02
C ILE A 137 -9.37 -3.35 -12.01
N LYS A 138 -9.24 -3.07 -10.70
CA LYS A 138 -9.83 -3.87 -9.60
C LYS A 138 -11.31 -4.09 -9.82
N GLY A 139 -12.06 -3.01 -10.08
CA GLY A 139 -13.51 -3.08 -10.25
C GLY A 139 -13.91 -3.93 -11.46
N LYS A 140 -13.18 -3.82 -12.58
CA LYS A 140 -13.41 -4.64 -13.77
C LYS A 140 -13.10 -6.12 -13.51
N LEU A 141 -12.02 -6.42 -12.78
CA LEU A 141 -11.66 -7.80 -12.41
C LEU A 141 -12.68 -8.41 -11.44
N ALA A 142 -13.19 -7.61 -10.51
CA ALA A 142 -14.16 -8.03 -9.49
C ALA A 142 -15.62 -8.00 -9.96
N GLN A 143 -15.91 -7.68 -11.23
CA GLN A 143 -17.27 -7.59 -11.80
C GLN A 143 -18.19 -6.60 -11.04
N ILE A 144 -17.61 -5.54 -10.48
CA ILE A 144 -18.34 -4.42 -9.86
C ILE A 144 -18.18 -3.15 -10.71
N ASN A 145 -18.87 -2.07 -10.36
CA ASN A 145 -18.75 -0.80 -11.07
C ASN A 145 -17.29 -0.26 -10.98
N PRO A 146 -16.53 -0.20 -12.11
CA PRO A 146 -15.13 0.21 -12.11
C PRO A 146 -14.93 1.67 -11.68
N LEU A 147 -15.85 2.55 -12.06
CA LEU A 147 -15.79 3.96 -11.72
C LEU A 147 -15.96 4.17 -10.21
N LYS A 148 -16.90 3.45 -9.60
CA LYS A 148 -17.13 3.50 -8.15
C LYS A 148 -15.89 3.01 -7.40
N SER A 149 -15.32 1.88 -7.81
CA SER A 149 -14.11 1.33 -7.20
C SER A 149 -12.89 2.25 -7.33
N GLY A 150 -12.73 2.93 -8.48
CA GLY A 150 -11.69 3.93 -8.68
C GLY A 150 -11.86 5.14 -7.75
N LEU A 151 -13.08 5.66 -7.65
CA LEU A 151 -13.39 6.79 -6.77
C LEU A 151 -13.23 6.44 -5.28
N GLU A 152 -13.59 5.24 -4.85
CA GLU A 152 -13.38 4.76 -3.48
C GLU A 152 -11.91 4.81 -3.08
N MET A 153 -11.00 4.34 -3.95
CA MET A 153 -9.55 4.38 -3.67
C MET A 153 -8.99 5.80 -3.63
N VAL A 154 -9.46 6.69 -4.52
CA VAL A 154 -9.08 8.11 -4.48
C VAL A 154 -9.57 8.78 -3.19
N LEU A 155 -10.78 8.45 -2.72
CA LEU A 155 -11.33 8.97 -1.47
C LEU A 155 -10.50 8.54 -0.25
N VAL A 156 -10.05 7.28 -0.20
CA VAL A 156 -9.16 6.77 0.85
C VAL A 156 -7.85 7.57 0.87
N SER A 157 -7.24 7.78 -0.30
CA SER A 157 -6.00 8.56 -0.44
C SER A 157 -6.15 10.03 -0.06
N ALA A 158 -7.25 10.66 -0.48
CA ALA A 158 -7.56 12.05 -0.10
C ALA A 158 -7.74 12.18 1.41
N SER A 159 -8.39 11.20 2.04
CA SER A 159 -8.59 11.17 3.50
C SER A 159 -7.26 11.03 4.25
N ALA A 160 -6.40 10.09 3.83
CA ALA A 160 -5.07 9.91 4.42
C ALA A 160 -4.19 11.16 4.27
N SER A 161 -4.21 11.78 3.10
CA SER A 161 -3.47 13.02 2.82
C SER A 161 -3.97 14.19 3.66
N PHE A 162 -5.28 14.30 3.83
CA PHE A 162 -5.91 15.33 4.66
C PHE A 162 -5.54 15.18 6.14
N ILE A 163 -5.61 13.95 6.66
CA ILE A 163 -5.17 13.64 8.04
C ILE A 163 -3.69 13.97 8.20
N GLY A 164 -2.84 13.53 7.26
CA GLY A 164 -1.41 13.83 7.24
C GLY A 164 -1.14 15.33 7.30
N TYR A 165 -1.83 16.13 6.48
CA TYR A 165 -1.74 17.59 6.50
C TYR A 165 -2.06 18.19 7.87
N ILE A 166 -3.17 17.77 8.49
CA ILE A 166 -3.60 18.25 9.81
C ILE A 166 -2.55 17.91 10.87
N VAL A 167 -2.10 16.66 10.90
CA VAL A 167 -1.10 16.19 11.86
C VAL A 167 0.21 16.95 11.69
N GLY A 168 0.71 17.08 10.46
CA GLY A 168 1.94 17.80 10.16
C GLY A 168 1.89 19.27 10.57
N LYS A 169 0.78 19.97 10.24
CA LYS A 169 0.57 21.36 10.61
C LYS A 169 0.50 21.55 12.12
N THR A 170 -0.21 20.67 12.82
CA THR A 170 -0.36 20.73 14.29
C THR A 170 0.98 20.46 14.98
N ALA A 171 1.72 19.45 14.51
CA ALA A 171 3.05 19.13 15.02
C ALA A 171 4.02 20.30 14.81
N SER A 172 3.99 20.97 13.66
CA SER A 172 4.84 22.15 13.40
C SER A 172 4.63 23.26 14.43
N VAL A 173 3.37 23.60 14.72
CA VAL A 173 3.02 24.64 15.71
C VAL A 173 3.40 24.24 17.14
N LEU A 174 3.29 22.96 17.47
CA LEU A 174 3.69 22.45 18.79
C LEU A 174 5.22 22.49 18.95
N LEU A 175 5.94 22.00 17.95
CA LEU A 175 7.40 21.94 17.95
C LEU A 175 8.03 23.33 17.90
N SER A 176 7.41 24.32 17.27
CA SER A 176 7.91 25.70 17.26
C SER A 176 7.84 26.40 18.63
N LYS A 177 7.19 25.78 19.63
CA LYS A 177 7.09 26.32 21.00
C LYS A 177 8.07 25.67 21.98
N LEU A 178 8.79 24.62 21.55
CA LEU A 178 9.87 23.99 22.30
C LEU A 178 11.18 24.75 22.05
#